data_AF-A0AAE9Z8L9-F1
#
_entry.id   AF-A0AAE9Z8L9-F1
#
_cell.length_a   1.000
_cell.length_b   1.000
_cell.length_c   1.000
_cell.angle_alpha   90.00
_cell.angle_beta   90.00
_cell.angle_gamma   90.00
#
_symmetry.space_group_name_H-M   'P 1'
#
loop_
_entity.id
_entity.type
_entity.pdbx_description
1 polymer ?
#
loop_
_entity_poly.entity_id
_entity_poly.type
_entity_poly.pdbx_seq_one_letter_code
_entity_poly.pdbx_strand_id
1 'polypeptide(L)' 'MAVDAEVIEGRGSRVRFHKDGEIGTFHRPHPKKEAKPYQVKDARDFLIRIGVKP' A
#
# COMPACT_ATOMS: atom_id res chain seq x y z
N MET A 1 -5.80 0.34 13.44
CA MET A 1 -4.65 -0.53 13.76
C MET A 1 -3.63 -0.41 12.63
N ALA A 2 -2.35 -0.36 12.95
CA ALA A 2 -1.28 -0.50 11.96
C ALA A 2 -0.88 -1.99 11.87
N VAL A 3 -0.38 -2.43 10.70
CA VAL A 3 -0.06 -3.85 10.41
C VAL A 3 1.44 -4.16 10.52
N ASP A 4 2.23 -3.21 11.04
CA ASP A 4 3.68 -3.36 11.24
C ASP A 4 4.43 -3.76 9.95
N ALA A 5 4.04 -3.13 8.83
CA ALA A 5 4.72 -3.27 7.55
C ALA A 5 5.85 -2.23 7.43
N GLU A 6 6.98 -2.66 6.87
CA GLU A 6 8.09 -1.78 6.55
C GLU A 6 7.71 -0.87 5.36
N VAL A 7 8.00 0.43 5.48
CA VAL A 7 7.75 1.41 4.42
C VAL A 7 9.06 1.70 3.69
N ILE A 8 9.06 1.48 2.38
CA ILE A 8 10.21 1.70 1.51
C ILE A 8 9.86 2.80 0.50
N GLU A 9 10.52 3.94 0.64
CA GLU A 9 10.35 5.09 -0.23
C GLU A 9 10.97 4.85 -1.61
N GLY A 10 10.26 5.24 -2.66
CA GLY A 10 10.72 5.19 -4.05
C GLY A 10 11.01 6.58 -4.61
N ARG A 11 11.44 6.62 -5.88
CA ARG A 11 11.48 7.88 -6.63
C ARG A 11 10.07 8.43 -6.85
N GLY A 12 9.90 9.75 -6.70
CA GLY A 12 8.62 10.43 -6.91
C GLY A 12 7.58 10.09 -5.84
N SER A 13 6.33 9.85 -6.26
CA SER A 13 5.23 9.49 -5.35
C SER A 13 5.15 8.00 -5.04
N ARG A 14 6.06 7.17 -5.57
CA ARG A 14 6.01 5.71 -5.38
C ARG A 14 6.43 5.34 -3.96
N VAL A 15 5.62 4.53 -3.29
CA VAL A 15 5.90 3.95 -1.96
C VAL A 15 5.68 2.44 -2.02
N ARG A 16 6.54 1.67 -1.35
CA ARG A 16 6.38 0.22 -1.21
C ARG A 16 6.16 -0.14 0.25
N PHE A 17 5.30 -1.13 0.51
CA PHE A 17 5.15 -1.75 1.81
C PHE A 17 5.64 -3.18 1.74
N HIS A 18 6.46 -3.58 2.69
CA HIS A 18 6.99 -4.93 2.81
C HIS A 18 6.54 -5.54 4.14
N LYS A 19 5.96 -6.73 4.09
CA LYS A 19 5.57 -7.50 5.28
C LYS A 19 5.68 -8.98 4.96
N ASP A 20 6.43 -9.73 5.76
CA ASP A 20 6.51 -11.20 5.69
C ASP A 20 6.81 -11.73 4.27
N GLY A 21 7.66 -11.03 3.50
CA GLY A 21 8.03 -11.38 2.12
C GLY A 21 7.08 -10.85 1.04
N GLU A 22 5.90 -10.33 1.42
CA GLU A 22 4.95 -9.70 0.50
C GLU A 22 5.31 -8.23 0.28
N ILE A 23 5.28 -7.80 -0.99
CA ILE A 23 5.51 -6.40 -1.38
C ILE A 23 4.25 -5.84 -2.04
N GLY A 24 3.74 -4.74 -1.48
CA GLY A 24 2.73 -3.89 -2.09
C GLY A 24 3.38 -2.62 -2.64
N THR A 25 3.17 -2.32 -3.93
CA THR A 25 3.67 -1.08 -4.54
C THR A 25 2.52 -0.12 -4.79
N PHE A 26 2.64 1.10 -4.28
CA PHE A 26 1.61 2.12 -4.34
C PHE A 26 2.18 3.45 -4.82
N HIS A 27 1.26 4.37 -5.09
CA HIS A 27 1.57 5.77 -5.34
C HIS A 27 0.84 6.61 -4.32
N ARG A 28 1.54 7.55 -3.70
CA ARG A 28 0.93 8.58 -2.88
C ARG A 28 -0.07 9.36 -3.74
N PRO A 29 -1.27 9.67 -3.22
CA PRO A 29 -2.23 10.50 -3.93
C PRO A 29 -1.60 11.85 -4.29
N HIS A 30 -1.47 12.14 -5.58
CA HIS A 30 -0.94 13.41 -6.07
C HIS A 30 -1.52 13.74 -7.46
N PRO A 31 -2.04 14.97 -7.70
CA PRO A 31 -2.17 16.10 -6.77
C PRO A 31 -3.44 16.07 -5.90
N LYS A 32 -4.42 15.22 -6.22
CA LYS A 32 -5.69 15.12 -5.45
C LYS A 32 -5.48 14.23 -4.23
N LYS A 33 -6.06 14.59 -3.08
CA LYS A 33 -5.96 13.86 -1.81
C LYS A 33 -6.72 12.52 -1.81
N GLU A 34 -7.63 12.33 -2.75
CA GLU A 34 -8.47 11.13 -2.85
C GLU A 34 -7.73 9.99 -3.55
N ALA A 35 -7.79 8.81 -2.94
CA ALA A 35 -7.35 7.58 -3.59
C ALA A 35 -8.37 7.18 -4.67
N LYS A 36 -7.88 6.79 -5.85
CA LYS A 36 -8.76 6.22 -6.88
C LYS A 36 -9.25 4.83 -6.45
N PRO A 37 -10.41 4.35 -6.93
CA PRO A 37 -10.95 3.05 -6.55
C PRO A 37 -9.96 1.88 -6.71
N TYR A 38 -9.13 1.92 -7.75
CA TYR A 38 -8.10 0.89 -7.95
C TYR A 38 -7.01 0.91 -6.86
N GLN A 39 -6.64 2.08 -6.33
CA GLN A 39 -5.64 2.16 -5.25
C GLN A 39 -6.18 1.58 -3.94
N VAL A 40 -7.48 1.76 -3.69
CA VAL A 40 -8.16 1.14 -2.55
C VAL A 40 -8.22 -0.37 -2.74
N LYS A 41 -8.51 -0.84 -3.95
CA LYS A 41 -8.48 -2.26 -4.30
C LYS A 41 -7.09 -2.86 -4.08
N ASP A 42 -6.05 -2.22 -4.60
CA ASP A 42 -4.66 -2.67 -4.44
C ASP A 42 -4.26 -2.76 -2.95
N ALA A 43 -4.73 -1.80 -2.13
CA ALA A 43 -4.46 -1.79 -0.70
C ALA A 43 -5.19 -2.94 0.01
N ARG A 44 -6.46 -3.18 -0.34
CA ARG A 44 -7.24 -4.33 0.16
C ARG A 44 -6.58 -5.65 -0.22
N ASP A 45 -6.15 -5.80 -1.47
CA ASP A 45 -5.52 -7.03 -1.96
C ASP A 45 -4.17 -7.28 -1.26
N PHE A 46 -3.41 -6.21 -0.98
CA PHE A 46 -2.20 -6.31 -0.16
C PHE A 46 -2.52 -6.77 1.28
N LEU A 47 -3.51 -6.15 1.94
CA LEU A 47 -3.92 -6.52 3.30
C LEU A 47 -4.34 -8.00 3.37
N ILE A 48 -5.11 -8.48 2.39
CA ILE A 48 -5.52 -9.89 2.32
C ILE A 48 -4.30 -10.81 2.15
N ARG A 49 -3.34 -10.46 1.28
CA ARG A 49 -2.12 -11.26 1.07
C ARG A 49 -1.27 -11.38 2.34
N ILE A 50 -1.22 -10.34 3.16
CA ILE A 50 -0.52 -10.37 4.46
C ILE A 50 -1.41 -10.93 5.59
N GLY A 51 -2.53 -11.58 5.27
CA GLY A 51 -3.42 -12.24 6.23
C GLY A 51 -4.30 -11.29 7.07
N VAL A 52 -4.38 -10.02 6.71
CA VAL A 52 -5.20 -9.02 7.41
C VAL A 52 -6.57 -8.90 6.75
N LYS A 53 -7.63 -9.00 7.55
CA LYS A 53 -9.00 -8.76 7.08
C LYS A 53 -9.30 -7.24 7.13
N PRO A 54 -9.51 -6.58 5.98
CA PRO A 54 -9.70 -5.14 5.89
C PRO A 54 -11.16 -4.68 6.07
#